data_AF-I3D031-F1
#
_entry.id   AF-I3D031-F1
#
_cell.length_a   1.000
_cell.length_b   1.000
_cell.length_c   1.000
_cell.angle_alpha   90.00
_cell.angle_beta   90.00
_cell.angle_gamma   90.00
#
_symmetry.space_group_name_H-M   'P 1'
#
loop_
_entity.id
_entity.type
_entity.pdbx_description
1 polymer ?
#
loop_
_entity_poly.entity_id
_entity_poly.type
_entity_poly.pdbx_seq_one_letter_code
_entity_poly.pdbx_strand_id
1 'polypeptide(L)'
;KCVFLPDIVVDAELPVQMNAAKRQQFRWAKGSIQCAIKLLTDIAIKRKVSIEAKIQAFIQLTRHIVYPLMLIQFLALPILLAGQVNLYVISFLPALTIATYLAMGPGAYILIIQSMYHKSWKSKVKILPTLLVYNAGLSVNNTVAVFDAVFGKKNEFLRTPKYGMLKTKDDWKDNAYNLPFSKVTLLEIFFGVYGVLGIFVSIFSNNPIFVPIIGLQTVGFFYISYMSLSHTRFKQNKIKTKHVKTKNERTANTVYKLSMIGIIAIIIVGGSMAVIGYNSEIYPLDRIRGHLDGVVSSSDPTVIRNHLLTIQAELDMVMTNLPETTD
;
A
#
# COMPACT_ATOMS: atom_id res chain seq x y z
N LYS A 1 13.50 37.27 -12.66
CA LYS A 1 12.30 36.57 -13.18
C LYS A 1 12.68 35.11 -13.38
N CYS A 2 11.93 34.15 -12.84
CA CYS A 2 12.15 32.73 -13.10
C CYS A 2 11.33 32.33 -14.35
N VAL A 3 11.93 31.62 -15.29
CA VAL A 3 11.29 31.20 -16.55
C VAL A 3 11.50 29.69 -16.72
N PHE A 4 10.43 28.98 -17.09
CA PHE A 4 10.50 27.56 -17.43
C PHE A 4 10.63 27.43 -18.96
N LEU A 5 11.69 26.76 -19.41
CA LEU A 5 11.99 26.56 -20.84
C LEU A 5 11.75 25.06 -21.15
N PRO A 6 10.57 24.69 -21.70
CA PRO A 6 10.19 23.28 -21.88
C PRO A 6 11.07 22.53 -22.89
N ASP A 7 11.67 23.26 -23.83
CA ASP A 7 12.45 22.68 -24.94
C ASP A 7 13.91 22.39 -24.57
N ILE A 8 14.38 22.86 -23.40
CA ILE A 8 15.72 22.56 -22.91
C ILE A 8 15.71 21.24 -22.15
N VAL A 9 16.28 20.21 -22.76
CA VAL A 9 16.45 18.89 -22.15
C VAL A 9 17.78 18.79 -21.45
N VAL A 10 17.76 18.35 -20.19
CA VAL A 10 18.97 18.03 -19.41
C VAL A 10 18.89 16.57 -18.99
N ASP A 11 19.79 15.75 -19.53
CA ASP A 11 19.83 14.33 -19.20
C ASP A 11 20.20 14.11 -17.73
N ALA A 12 19.43 13.26 -17.05
CA ALA A 12 19.61 12.97 -15.64
C ALA A 12 19.57 11.46 -15.38
N GLU A 13 20.50 10.99 -14.55
CA GLU A 13 20.53 9.60 -14.13
C GLU A 13 19.38 9.28 -13.15
N LEU A 14 18.57 8.28 -13.51
CA LEU A 14 17.55 7.71 -12.64
C LEU A 14 18.13 6.62 -11.73
N PRO A 15 17.58 6.44 -10.51
CA PRO A 15 18.01 5.36 -9.63
C PRO A 15 17.74 3.98 -10.24
N VAL A 16 18.81 3.19 -10.40
CA VAL A 16 18.72 1.82 -10.90
C VAL A 16 18.16 0.86 -9.82
N GLN A 17 18.40 1.18 -8.54
CA GLN A 17 17.93 0.37 -7.41
C GLN A 17 16.63 0.89 -6.81
N MET A 18 15.73 -0.02 -6.44
CA MET A 18 14.51 0.31 -5.71
C MET A 18 14.80 1.05 -4.40
N ASN A 19 15.76 0.58 -3.59
CA ASN A 19 16.13 1.27 -2.34
C ASN A 19 16.70 2.68 -2.59
N ALA A 20 17.39 2.91 -3.70
CA ALA A 20 17.87 4.24 -4.07
C ALA A 20 16.72 5.16 -4.49
N ALA A 21 15.75 4.64 -5.26
CA ALA A 21 14.52 5.34 -5.61
C ALA A 21 13.71 5.71 -4.36
N LYS A 22 13.53 4.78 -3.41
CA LYS A 22 12.88 5.02 -2.12
C LYS A 22 13.55 6.13 -1.32
N ARG A 23 14.90 6.12 -1.23
CA ARG A 23 15.66 7.20 -0.55
C ARG A 23 15.46 8.57 -1.22
N GLN A 24 15.44 8.60 -2.55
CA GLN A 24 15.20 9.84 -3.27
C GLN A 24 13.79 10.38 -3.00
N GLN A 25 12.77 9.54 -3.07
CA GLN A 25 11.39 9.91 -2.78
C GLN A 25 11.20 10.33 -1.31
N PHE A 26 11.85 9.63 -0.39
CA PHE A 26 11.86 9.99 1.03
C PHE A 26 12.42 11.40 1.24
N ARG A 27 13.56 11.72 0.61
CA ARG A 27 14.18 13.05 0.71
C ARG A 27 13.29 14.15 0.14
N TRP A 28 12.66 13.89 -1.01
CA TRP A 28 11.72 14.83 -1.62
C TRP A 28 10.50 15.08 -0.73
N ALA A 29 9.89 14.01 -0.20
CA ALA A 29 8.77 14.10 0.71
C ALA A 29 9.13 14.87 1.99
N LYS A 30 10.20 14.45 2.68
CA LYS A 30 10.64 15.08 3.92
C LYS A 30 10.99 16.56 3.71
N GLY A 31 11.77 16.86 2.66
CA GLY A 31 12.17 18.23 2.36
C GLY A 31 11.01 19.14 2.00
N SER A 32 10.05 18.65 1.19
CA SER A 32 8.85 19.41 0.83
C SER A 32 8.02 19.77 2.06
N ILE A 33 7.79 18.82 2.97
CA ILE A 33 7.01 19.06 4.18
C ILE A 33 7.75 19.98 5.16
N GLN A 34 9.07 19.86 5.29
CA GLN A 34 9.86 20.81 6.08
C GLN A 34 9.78 22.23 5.52
N CYS A 35 9.82 22.39 4.19
CA CYS A 35 9.58 23.67 3.54
C CYS A 35 8.15 24.17 3.75
N ALA A 36 7.15 23.29 3.71
CA ALA A 36 5.75 23.64 4.01
C ALA A 36 5.63 24.20 5.43
N ILE A 37 6.11 23.47 6.44
CA ILE A 37 6.08 23.88 7.84
C ILE A 37 6.79 25.24 8.05
N LYS A 38 7.89 25.46 7.34
CA LYS A 38 8.69 26.69 7.48
C LYS A 38 8.10 27.89 6.73
N LEU A 39 7.55 27.71 5.54
CA LEU A 39 7.30 28.81 4.60
C LEU A 39 5.82 29.04 4.28
N LEU A 40 4.93 28.08 4.53
CA LEU A 40 3.56 28.15 4.02
C LEU A 40 2.79 29.34 4.60
N THR A 41 2.91 29.57 5.91
CA THR A 41 2.30 30.71 6.62
C THR A 41 2.85 32.04 6.10
N ASP A 42 4.16 32.15 5.93
CA ASP A 42 4.82 33.37 5.43
C ASP A 42 4.37 33.71 4.00
N ILE A 43 4.25 32.69 3.14
CA ILE A 43 3.78 32.86 1.76
C ILE A 43 2.31 33.29 1.73
N ALA A 44 1.47 32.70 2.59
CA ALA A 44 0.05 33.01 2.65
C ALA A 44 -0.20 34.47 3.06
N ILE A 45 0.54 34.98 4.06
CA ILE A 45 0.35 36.33 4.62
C ILE A 45 0.97 37.43 3.73
N LYS A 46 2.03 37.13 2.97
CA LYS A 46 2.71 38.14 2.14
C LYS A 46 1.77 38.77 1.10
N ARG A 47 1.64 40.10 1.15
CA ARG A 47 0.83 40.90 0.21
C ARG A 47 1.43 41.00 -1.21
N LYS A 48 2.75 40.89 -1.35
CA LYS A 48 3.47 41.03 -2.63
C LYS A 48 3.49 39.76 -3.50
N VAL A 49 2.73 38.73 -3.14
CA VAL A 49 2.66 37.45 -3.88
C VAL A 49 1.26 37.31 -4.46
N SER A 50 1.16 37.00 -5.76
CA SER A 50 -0.14 36.78 -6.42
C SER A 50 -0.87 35.57 -5.82
N ILE A 51 -2.20 35.59 -5.87
CA ILE A 51 -3.03 34.49 -5.34
C ILE A 51 -2.70 33.17 -6.05
N GLU A 52 -2.50 33.20 -7.37
CA GLU A 52 -2.11 32.03 -8.17
C GLU A 52 -0.79 31.41 -7.68
N ALA A 53 0.22 32.24 -7.41
CA ALA A 53 1.50 31.76 -6.89
C ALA A 53 1.35 31.17 -5.48
N LYS A 54 0.45 31.71 -4.64
CA LYS A 54 0.13 31.13 -3.33
C LYS A 54 -0.51 29.75 -3.46
N ILE A 55 -1.47 29.58 -4.37
CA ILE A 55 -2.13 28.29 -4.62
C ILE A 55 -1.11 27.26 -5.14
N GLN A 56 -0.28 27.63 -6.11
CA GLN A 56 0.76 26.74 -6.63
C GLN A 56 1.78 26.36 -5.55
N ALA A 57 2.22 27.32 -4.73
CA ALA A 57 3.10 27.04 -3.60
C ALA A 57 2.45 26.10 -2.59
N PHE A 58 1.17 26.30 -2.26
CA PHE A 58 0.42 25.42 -1.36
C PHE A 58 0.37 23.99 -1.89
N ILE A 59 -0.06 23.80 -3.15
CA ILE A 59 -0.17 22.49 -3.77
C ILE A 59 1.20 21.80 -3.81
N GLN A 60 2.24 22.52 -4.28
CA GLN A 60 3.57 21.94 -4.46
C GLN A 60 4.21 21.53 -3.13
N LEU A 61 4.08 22.36 -2.10
CA LEU A 61 4.68 22.09 -0.79
C LEU A 61 3.93 20.97 -0.03
N THR A 62 2.61 20.88 -0.19
CA THR A 62 1.75 19.92 0.53
C THR A 62 1.48 18.62 -0.24
N ARG A 63 1.92 18.50 -1.50
CA ARG A 63 1.63 17.33 -2.38
C ARG A 63 1.91 15.96 -1.75
N HIS A 64 2.87 15.87 -0.83
CA HIS A 64 3.27 14.61 -0.20
C HIS A 64 2.36 14.17 0.96
N ILE A 65 1.45 15.04 1.45
CA ILE A 65 0.45 14.69 2.48
C ILE A 65 -0.51 13.60 1.99
N VAL A 66 -0.69 13.47 0.66
CA VAL A 66 -1.51 12.41 0.06
C VAL A 66 -1.08 11.01 0.48
N TYR A 67 0.21 10.78 0.76
CA TYR A 67 0.70 9.45 1.13
C TYR A 67 0.20 8.98 2.51
N PRO A 68 0.33 9.77 3.60
CA PRO A 68 -0.32 9.45 4.86
C PRO A 68 -1.84 9.26 4.74
N LEU A 69 -2.52 10.12 3.98
CA LEU A 69 -3.97 10.03 3.81
C LEU A 69 -4.39 8.74 3.08
N MET A 70 -3.67 8.36 2.03
CA MET A 70 -3.88 7.07 1.34
C MET A 70 -3.66 5.89 2.28
N LEU A 71 -2.62 5.93 3.11
CA LEU A 71 -2.33 4.84 4.05
C LEU A 71 -3.38 4.74 5.17
N ILE A 72 -3.88 5.88 5.66
CA ILE A 72 -5.01 5.93 6.61
C ILE A 72 -6.27 5.35 5.95
N GLN A 73 -6.60 5.76 4.73
CA GLN A 73 -7.74 5.21 3.98
C GLN A 73 -7.62 3.69 3.79
N PHE A 74 -6.42 3.22 3.45
CA PHE A 74 -6.14 1.80 3.26
C PHE A 74 -6.32 0.99 4.55
N LEU A 75 -5.93 1.54 5.70
CA LEU A 75 -6.12 0.93 7.01
C LEU A 75 -7.57 1.02 7.50
N ALA A 76 -8.25 2.14 7.27
CA ALA A 76 -9.60 2.36 7.76
C ALA A 76 -10.61 1.46 7.03
N LEU A 77 -10.46 1.30 5.72
CA LEU A 77 -11.48 0.69 4.88
C LEU A 77 -11.78 -0.78 5.25
N PRO A 78 -10.79 -1.69 5.40
CA PRO A 78 -11.08 -3.05 5.87
C PRO A 78 -11.70 -3.10 7.26
N ILE A 79 -11.31 -2.21 8.18
CA ILE A 79 -11.85 -2.16 9.54
C ILE A 79 -13.32 -1.76 9.51
N LEU A 80 -13.67 -0.73 8.73
CA LEU A 80 -15.06 -0.27 8.58
C LEU A 80 -15.94 -1.35 7.94
N LEU A 81 -15.41 -2.06 6.94
CA LEU A 81 -16.10 -3.16 6.27
C LEU A 81 -16.33 -4.34 7.22
N ALA A 82 -15.31 -4.73 7.98
CA ALA A 82 -15.43 -5.80 8.98
C ALA A 82 -16.38 -5.43 10.12
N GLY A 83 -16.43 -4.16 10.51
CA GLY A 83 -17.37 -3.64 11.50
C GLY A 83 -18.80 -3.45 10.97
N GLN A 84 -19.09 -3.91 9.74
CA GLN A 84 -20.39 -3.80 9.07
C GLN A 84 -20.98 -2.38 9.07
N VAL A 85 -20.10 -1.36 9.05
CA VAL A 85 -20.52 0.04 9.02
C VAL A 85 -21.23 0.29 7.69
N ASN A 86 -22.40 0.95 7.73
CA ASN A 86 -23.12 1.29 6.51
C ASN A 86 -22.36 2.35 5.70
N LEU A 87 -21.53 1.91 4.75
CA LEU A 87 -20.82 2.77 3.81
C LEU A 87 -21.73 3.28 2.67
N TYR A 88 -22.95 2.77 2.57
CA TYR A 88 -23.98 3.16 1.61
C TYR A 88 -25.03 4.07 2.26
N VAL A 89 -24.61 5.01 3.11
CA VAL A 89 -25.48 6.09 3.63
C VAL A 89 -26.28 6.74 2.50
N ILE A 90 -25.62 6.86 1.33
CA ILE A 90 -26.23 7.18 0.05
C ILE A 90 -25.77 6.09 -0.92
N SER A 91 -26.70 5.34 -1.54
CA SER A 91 -26.38 4.15 -2.34
C SER A 91 -25.38 4.39 -3.48
N PHE A 92 -25.32 5.61 -4.04
CA PHE A 92 -24.39 5.95 -5.12
C PHE A 92 -23.02 6.48 -4.63
N LEU A 93 -22.85 6.80 -3.35
CA LEU A 93 -21.66 7.50 -2.85
C LEU A 93 -20.36 6.72 -3.04
N PRO A 94 -20.29 5.39 -2.78
CA PRO A 94 -19.09 4.61 -3.07
C PRO A 94 -18.72 4.61 -4.57
N ALA A 95 -19.72 4.45 -5.44
CA ALA A 95 -19.52 4.48 -6.89
C ALA A 95 -19.03 5.85 -7.37
N LEU A 96 -19.62 6.94 -6.87
CA LEU A 96 -19.19 8.30 -7.15
C LEU A 96 -17.75 8.53 -6.68
N THR A 97 -17.40 8.08 -5.47
CA THR A 97 -16.05 8.22 -4.92
C THR A 97 -15.00 7.54 -5.81
N ILE A 98 -15.30 6.32 -6.28
CA ILE A 98 -14.42 5.59 -7.19
C ILE A 98 -14.35 6.26 -8.55
N ALA A 99 -15.47 6.74 -9.09
CA ALA A 99 -15.51 7.47 -10.35
C ALA A 99 -14.67 8.76 -10.28
N THR A 100 -14.81 9.54 -9.20
CA THR A 100 -14.00 10.74 -8.95
C THR A 100 -12.51 10.39 -8.83
N TYR A 101 -12.17 9.32 -8.12
CA TYR A 101 -10.78 8.86 -8.00
C TYR A 101 -10.18 8.49 -9.37
N LEU A 102 -10.93 7.74 -10.19
CA LEU A 102 -10.49 7.35 -11.53
C LEU A 102 -10.37 8.56 -12.48
N ALA A 103 -11.32 9.49 -12.41
CA ALA A 103 -11.35 10.68 -13.25
C ALA A 103 -10.21 11.66 -12.90
N MET A 104 -10.06 11.99 -11.61
CA MET A 104 -9.06 12.98 -11.16
C MET A 104 -7.65 12.41 -11.08
N GLY A 105 -7.50 11.11 -10.82
CA GLY A 105 -6.20 10.45 -10.83
C GLY A 105 -5.80 10.04 -12.24
N PRO A 106 -5.98 8.77 -12.64
CA PRO A 106 -5.59 8.27 -13.95
C PRO A 106 -6.12 9.09 -15.14
N GLY A 107 -7.39 9.52 -15.10
CA GLY A 107 -8.04 10.27 -16.19
C GLY A 107 -7.34 11.60 -16.48
N ALA A 108 -7.11 12.43 -15.47
CA ALA A 108 -6.39 13.68 -15.61
C ALA A 108 -4.95 13.47 -16.12
N TYR A 109 -4.26 12.41 -15.66
CA TYR A 109 -2.94 12.06 -16.16
C TYR A 109 -2.94 11.71 -17.65
N ILE A 110 -3.97 11.02 -18.15
CA ILE A 110 -4.09 10.70 -19.58
C ILE A 110 -4.21 12.00 -20.40
N LEU A 111 -5.01 12.96 -19.96
CA LEU A 111 -5.16 14.25 -20.64
C LEU A 111 -3.83 15.03 -20.68
N ILE A 112 -3.08 15.03 -19.58
CA ILE A 112 -1.76 15.67 -19.52
C ILE A 112 -0.78 14.97 -20.46
N ILE A 113 -0.72 13.63 -20.44
CA ILE A 113 0.14 12.84 -21.34
C ILE A 113 -0.21 13.10 -22.80
N GLN A 114 -1.50 13.18 -23.13
CA GLN A 114 -1.97 13.49 -24.48
C GLN A 114 -1.53 14.89 -24.91
N SER A 115 -1.66 15.88 -24.03
CA SER A 115 -1.24 17.26 -24.29
C SER A 115 0.27 17.41 -24.46
N MET A 116 1.08 16.63 -23.74
CA MET A 116 2.55 16.76 -23.78
C MET A 116 3.19 15.94 -24.91
N TYR A 117 2.64 14.77 -25.23
CA TYR A 117 3.32 13.79 -26.10
C TYR A 117 2.64 13.60 -27.46
N HIS A 118 1.51 14.28 -27.71
CA HIS A 118 0.75 14.28 -28.97
C HIS A 118 0.76 12.91 -29.65
N LYS A 119 1.44 12.73 -30.79
CA LYS A 119 1.46 11.48 -31.58
C LYS A 119 1.91 10.23 -30.80
N SER A 120 2.73 10.38 -29.76
CA SER A 120 3.29 9.27 -28.97
C SER A 120 2.53 8.95 -27.68
N TRP A 121 1.40 9.64 -27.42
CA TRP A 121 0.66 9.57 -26.15
C TRP A 121 0.26 8.14 -25.77
N LYS A 122 -0.23 7.34 -26.72
CA LYS A 122 -0.68 5.95 -26.47
C LYS A 122 0.44 5.08 -25.89
N SER A 123 1.68 5.27 -26.37
CA SER A 123 2.83 4.52 -25.87
C SER A 123 3.17 4.91 -24.44
N LYS A 124 3.06 6.21 -24.11
CA LYS A 124 3.32 6.73 -22.76
C LYS A 124 2.22 6.36 -21.76
N VAL A 125 0.96 6.34 -22.17
CA VAL A 125 -0.17 5.90 -21.31
C VAL A 125 -0.02 4.45 -20.86
N LYS A 126 0.61 3.56 -21.65
CA LYS A 126 0.88 2.17 -21.22
C LYS A 126 1.75 2.07 -19.97
N ILE A 127 2.51 3.12 -19.62
CA ILE A 127 3.35 3.17 -18.41
C ILE A 127 2.51 3.56 -17.17
N LEU A 128 1.33 4.15 -17.37
CA LEU A 128 0.49 4.67 -16.29
C LEU A 128 0.09 3.61 -15.26
N PRO A 129 -0.33 2.37 -15.62
CA PRO A 129 -0.63 1.34 -14.63
C PRO A 129 0.58 1.03 -13.73
N THR A 130 1.76 0.90 -14.32
CA THR A 130 3.01 0.68 -13.57
C THR A 130 3.32 1.86 -12.65
N LEU A 131 3.06 3.09 -13.11
CA LEU A 131 3.24 4.29 -12.31
C LEU A 131 2.26 4.36 -11.11
N LEU A 132 1.02 3.89 -11.28
CA LEU A 132 0.03 3.82 -10.20
C LEU A 132 0.46 2.80 -9.13
N VAL A 133 0.85 1.59 -9.56
CA VAL A 133 1.37 0.54 -8.66
C VAL A 133 2.61 1.03 -7.91
N TYR A 134 3.53 1.70 -8.61
CA TYR A 134 4.74 2.28 -8.02
C TYR A 134 4.42 3.37 -6.99
N ASN A 135 3.52 4.31 -7.31
CA ASN A 135 3.12 5.36 -6.38
C ASN A 135 2.39 4.81 -5.15
N ALA A 136 1.50 3.85 -5.35
CA ALA A 136 0.78 3.20 -4.26
C ALA A 136 1.74 2.48 -3.30
N GLY A 137 2.70 1.70 -3.84
CA GLY A 137 3.69 0.99 -3.03
C GLY A 137 4.66 1.91 -2.28
N LEU A 138 5.00 3.08 -2.85
CA LEU A 138 5.84 4.08 -2.18
C LEU A 138 5.16 4.80 -1.01
N SER A 139 3.85 4.64 -0.84
CA SER A 139 3.09 5.37 0.17
C SER A 139 3.61 5.14 1.59
N VAL A 140 4.04 3.92 1.93
CA VAL A 140 4.61 3.62 3.26
C VAL A 140 5.89 4.42 3.49
N ASN A 141 6.84 4.34 2.56
CA ASN A 141 8.13 5.06 2.65
C ASN A 141 7.93 6.58 2.75
N ASN A 142 7.05 7.13 1.93
CA ASN A 142 6.79 8.56 1.92
C ASN A 142 5.98 9.01 3.13
N THR A 143 5.08 8.18 3.66
CA THR A 143 4.35 8.46 4.90
C THR A 143 5.31 8.59 6.08
N VAL A 144 6.28 7.66 6.20
CA VAL A 144 7.33 7.76 7.22
C VAL A 144 8.11 9.08 7.06
N ALA A 145 8.42 9.48 5.82
CA ALA A 145 9.12 10.74 5.54
C ALA A 145 8.33 11.97 5.98
N VAL A 146 7.02 11.98 5.75
CA VAL A 146 6.12 13.07 6.17
C VAL A 146 6.07 13.17 7.69
N PHE A 147 5.86 12.06 8.40
CA PHE A 147 5.86 12.07 9.86
C PHE A 147 7.23 12.48 10.43
N ASP A 148 8.33 12.00 9.86
CA ASP A 148 9.67 12.42 10.27
C ASP A 148 9.92 13.92 10.05
N ALA A 149 9.31 14.54 9.04
CA ALA A 149 9.35 15.98 8.83
C ALA A 149 8.54 16.73 9.89
N VAL A 150 7.30 16.29 10.14
CA VAL A 150 6.37 16.93 11.09
C VAL A 150 6.91 16.87 12.52
N PHE A 151 7.46 15.73 12.94
CA PHE A 151 8.05 15.56 14.28
C PHE A 151 9.47 16.13 14.41
N GLY A 152 10.02 16.77 13.37
CA GLY A 152 11.30 17.46 13.45
C GLY A 152 12.52 16.55 13.70
N LYS A 153 12.44 15.26 13.38
CA LYS A 153 13.58 14.33 13.60
C LYS A 153 14.78 14.72 12.74
N LYS A 154 15.90 15.01 13.39
CA LYS A 154 17.21 15.22 12.75
C LYS A 154 17.79 13.87 12.32
N ASN A 155 17.42 13.43 11.13
CA ASN A 155 17.96 12.20 10.55
C ASN A 155 19.22 12.50 9.75
N GLU A 156 20.13 11.53 9.70
CA GLU A 156 21.29 11.57 8.82
C GLU A 156 20.86 11.64 7.35
N PHE A 157 21.55 12.47 6.57
CA PHE A 157 21.24 12.67 5.16
C PHE A 157 21.83 11.53 4.32
N LEU A 158 21.04 10.48 4.13
CA LEU A 158 21.41 9.36 3.28
C LEU A 158 21.33 9.78 1.80
N ARG A 159 22.49 9.92 1.15
CA ARG A 159 22.58 10.26 -0.27
C ARG A 159 22.00 9.15 -1.13
N THR A 160 21.40 9.54 -2.25
CA THR A 160 20.99 8.62 -3.31
C THR A 160 22.25 8.24 -4.09
N PRO A 161 22.62 6.95 -4.16
CA PRO A 161 23.80 6.58 -4.91
C PRO A 161 23.62 6.85 -6.40
N LYS A 162 24.69 7.31 -7.03
CA LYS A 162 24.78 7.57 -8.47
C LYS A 162 25.79 6.58 -9.02
N TYR A 163 25.36 5.78 -9.99
CA TYR A 163 26.14 4.69 -10.54
C TYR A 163 26.83 5.10 -11.84
N GLY A 164 26.44 6.22 -12.45
CA GLY A 164 27.04 6.70 -13.69
C GLY A 164 26.86 5.72 -14.85
N MET A 165 25.77 4.94 -14.83
CA MET A 165 25.52 3.90 -15.82
C MET A 165 25.06 4.55 -17.12
N LEU A 166 25.90 4.47 -18.15
CA LEU A 166 25.65 5.11 -19.45
C LEU A 166 25.03 4.14 -20.46
N LYS A 167 25.18 2.82 -20.25
CA LYS A 167 24.68 1.78 -21.16
C LYS A 167 23.70 0.84 -20.44
N THR A 168 22.66 0.40 -21.15
CA THR A 168 21.64 -0.54 -20.64
C THR A 168 22.19 -1.89 -20.16
N LYS A 169 23.41 -2.25 -20.57
CA LYS A 169 24.10 -3.51 -20.20
C LYS A 169 25.08 -3.37 -19.02
N ASP A 170 25.31 -2.17 -18.51
CA ASP A 170 26.21 -2.00 -17.37
C ASP A 170 25.59 -2.72 -16.15
N ASP A 171 26.39 -3.49 -15.40
CA ASP A 171 25.89 -4.23 -14.23
C ASP A 171 26.11 -3.41 -12.96
N TRP A 172 25.01 -3.03 -12.31
CA TRP A 172 25.07 -2.24 -11.08
C TRP A 172 25.39 -3.11 -9.86
N LYS A 173 25.29 -4.43 -9.97
CA LYS A 173 25.31 -5.38 -8.84
C LYS A 173 26.65 -5.46 -8.13
N ASP A 174 27.75 -5.21 -8.84
CA ASP A 174 29.12 -5.27 -8.29
C ASP A 174 29.64 -3.93 -7.74
N ASN A 175 28.82 -2.87 -7.81
CA ASN A 175 29.22 -1.55 -7.35
C ASN A 175 29.18 -1.41 -5.82
N ALA A 176 30.19 -0.72 -5.26
CA ALA A 176 30.34 -0.46 -3.82
C ALA A 176 29.15 0.29 -3.17
N TYR A 177 28.29 0.88 -4.00
CA TYR A 177 27.13 1.68 -3.61
C TYR A 177 25.84 0.87 -3.36
N ASN A 178 25.89 -0.46 -3.46
CA ASN A 178 24.73 -1.32 -3.26
C ASN A 178 24.12 -1.15 -1.85
N LEU A 179 22.83 -0.83 -1.80
CA LEU A 179 22.16 -0.49 -0.55
C LEU A 179 21.65 -1.73 0.20
N PRO A 180 21.86 -1.79 1.53
CA PRO A 180 21.37 -2.90 2.34
C PRO A 180 19.84 -2.87 2.47
N PHE A 181 19.33 -3.95 3.06
CA PHE A 181 17.91 -4.12 3.37
C PHE A 181 17.37 -2.92 4.17
N SER A 182 16.23 -2.36 3.72
CA SER A 182 15.55 -1.27 4.42
C SER A 182 14.50 -1.81 5.39
N LYS A 183 14.43 -1.28 6.61
CA LYS A 183 13.39 -1.61 7.59
C LYS A 183 11.98 -1.29 7.07
N VAL A 184 11.86 -0.28 6.22
CA VAL A 184 10.60 0.11 5.58
C VAL A 184 10.03 -1.04 4.73
N THR A 185 10.90 -1.89 4.18
CA THR A 185 10.47 -3.09 3.42
C THR A 185 9.66 -4.07 4.27
N LEU A 186 9.92 -4.17 5.58
CA LEU A 186 9.08 -5.00 6.46
C LEU A 186 7.68 -4.41 6.64
N LEU A 187 7.59 -3.08 6.75
CA LEU A 187 6.29 -2.40 6.82
C LEU A 187 5.53 -2.56 5.50
N GLU A 188 6.21 -2.44 4.36
CA GLU A 188 5.61 -2.68 3.04
C GLU A 188 5.05 -4.12 2.95
N ILE A 189 5.78 -5.15 3.41
CA ILE A 189 5.26 -6.53 3.46
C ILE A 189 4.04 -6.64 4.38
N PHE A 190 4.12 -6.05 5.58
CA PHE A 190 3.02 -6.05 6.53
C PHE A 190 1.74 -5.43 5.93
N PHE A 191 1.86 -4.26 5.30
CA PHE A 191 0.74 -3.62 4.62
C PHE A 191 0.24 -4.41 3.41
N GLY A 192 1.13 -5.11 2.69
CA GLY A 192 0.75 -6.04 1.62
C GLY A 192 -0.12 -7.18 2.14
N VAL A 193 0.29 -7.86 3.23
CA VAL A 193 -0.50 -8.94 3.85
C VAL A 193 -1.82 -8.41 4.39
N TYR A 194 -1.80 -7.27 5.08
CA TYR A 194 -3.01 -6.60 5.56
C TYR A 194 -3.98 -6.28 4.41
N GLY A 195 -3.46 -5.83 3.26
CA GLY A 195 -4.27 -5.57 2.07
C GLY A 195 -4.93 -6.81 1.49
N VAL A 196 -4.28 -7.98 1.56
CA VAL A 196 -4.89 -9.26 1.17
C VAL A 196 -6.07 -9.59 2.08
N LEU A 197 -5.90 -9.45 3.40
CA LEU A 197 -7.00 -9.60 4.34
C LEU A 197 -8.13 -8.61 4.04
N GLY A 198 -7.80 -7.35 3.73
CA GLY A 198 -8.78 -6.34 3.36
C GLY A 198 -9.57 -6.66 2.09
N ILE A 199 -8.95 -7.32 1.11
CA ILE A 199 -9.66 -7.82 -0.08
C ILE A 199 -10.66 -8.90 0.31
N PHE A 200 -10.25 -9.87 1.13
CA PHE A 200 -11.17 -10.91 1.61
C PHE A 200 -12.32 -10.31 2.41
N VAL A 201 -12.03 -9.41 3.35
CA VAL A 201 -13.06 -8.69 4.12
C VAL A 201 -14.03 -7.96 3.19
N SER A 202 -13.54 -7.28 2.15
CA SER A 202 -14.38 -6.58 1.18
C SER A 202 -15.29 -7.51 0.39
N ILE A 203 -14.82 -8.71 0.04
CA ILE A 203 -15.62 -9.72 -0.68
C ILE A 203 -16.67 -10.33 0.26
N PHE A 204 -16.24 -10.80 1.44
CA PHE A 204 -17.12 -11.49 2.39
C PHE A 204 -18.12 -10.56 3.08
N SER A 205 -17.83 -9.27 3.19
CA SER A 205 -18.78 -8.26 3.70
C SER A 205 -19.75 -7.77 2.63
N ASN A 206 -19.85 -8.44 1.47
CA ASN A 206 -20.72 -8.07 0.34
C ASN A 206 -20.46 -6.65 -0.20
N ASN A 207 -19.20 -6.21 -0.16
CA ASN A 207 -18.75 -4.87 -0.54
C ASN A 207 -17.65 -4.93 -1.62
N PRO A 208 -17.80 -5.70 -2.71
CA PRO A 208 -16.70 -5.96 -3.66
C PRO A 208 -16.25 -4.71 -4.44
N ILE A 209 -17.06 -3.62 -4.41
CA ILE A 209 -16.75 -2.37 -5.09
C ILE A 209 -15.42 -1.74 -4.62
N PHE A 210 -14.98 -2.04 -3.40
CA PHE A 210 -13.74 -1.54 -2.81
C PHE A 210 -12.51 -2.40 -3.11
N VAL A 211 -12.68 -3.61 -3.67
CA VAL A 211 -11.57 -4.50 -4.02
C VAL A 211 -10.54 -3.84 -4.94
N PRO A 212 -10.92 -3.08 -6.00
CA PRO A 212 -9.93 -2.47 -6.88
C PRO A 212 -9.01 -1.46 -6.20
N ILE A 213 -9.54 -0.64 -5.27
CA ILE A 213 -8.73 0.40 -4.59
C ILE A 213 -7.81 -0.19 -3.52
N ILE A 214 -8.27 -1.24 -2.81
CA ILE A 214 -7.44 -2.00 -1.88
C ILE A 214 -6.39 -2.79 -2.67
N GLY A 215 -6.81 -3.49 -3.72
CA GLY A 215 -5.97 -4.33 -4.56
C GLY A 215 -4.83 -3.57 -5.22
N LEU A 216 -5.08 -2.37 -5.76
CA LEU A 216 -4.03 -1.53 -6.34
C LEU A 216 -2.90 -1.23 -5.33
N GLN A 217 -3.26 -0.92 -4.09
CA GLN A 217 -2.30 -0.65 -3.02
C GLN A 217 -1.57 -1.91 -2.59
N THR A 218 -2.31 -3.01 -2.39
CA THR A 218 -1.75 -4.34 -2.07
C THR A 218 -0.70 -4.78 -3.08
N VAL A 219 -1.01 -4.70 -4.38
CA VAL A 219 -0.07 -5.02 -5.46
C VAL A 219 1.15 -4.09 -5.42
N GLY A 220 0.94 -2.79 -5.19
CA GLY A 220 2.02 -1.82 -5.00
C GLY A 220 2.96 -2.19 -3.86
N PHE A 221 2.43 -2.56 -2.70
CA PHE A 221 3.22 -2.94 -1.53
C PHE A 221 4.06 -4.20 -1.77
N PHE A 222 3.46 -5.24 -2.36
CA PHE A 222 4.22 -6.45 -2.71
C PHE A 222 5.26 -6.17 -3.79
N TYR A 223 4.94 -5.38 -4.81
CA TYR A 223 5.87 -5.04 -5.89
C TYR A 223 7.11 -4.31 -5.34
N ILE A 224 6.92 -3.24 -4.55
CA ILE A 224 8.04 -2.50 -3.96
C ILE A 224 8.82 -3.37 -2.98
N SER A 225 8.15 -4.19 -2.18
CA SER A 225 8.80 -5.12 -1.24
C SER A 225 9.67 -6.14 -1.96
N TYR A 226 9.11 -6.77 -2.99
CA TYR A 226 9.79 -7.76 -3.82
C TYR A 226 11.02 -7.17 -4.49
N MET A 227 10.88 -6.00 -5.14
CA MET A 227 12.00 -5.31 -5.79
C MET A 227 13.07 -4.86 -4.80
N SER A 228 12.68 -4.46 -3.59
CA SER A 228 13.63 -4.08 -2.54
C SER A 228 14.42 -5.29 -2.04
N LEU A 229 13.77 -6.45 -1.89
CA LEU A 229 14.41 -7.71 -1.49
C LEU A 229 15.31 -8.27 -2.59
N SER A 230 14.83 -8.32 -3.83
CA SER A 230 15.58 -8.85 -4.96
C SER A 230 16.86 -8.04 -5.18
N HIS A 231 16.79 -6.72 -5.08
CA HIS A 231 17.95 -5.86 -5.26
C HIS A 231 18.96 -5.95 -4.11
N THR A 232 18.52 -6.31 -2.90
CA THR A 232 19.40 -6.48 -1.73
C THR A 232 20.14 -7.81 -1.74
N ARG A 233 19.60 -8.84 -2.40
CA ARG A 233 20.16 -10.21 -2.40
C ARG A 233 21.42 -10.39 -3.26
N PHE A 234 21.90 -9.35 -3.94
CA PHE A 234 23.10 -9.44 -4.78
C PHE A 234 24.40 -9.30 -3.98
N LYS A 235 25.34 -10.20 -4.31
CA LYS A 235 26.62 -10.48 -3.66
C LYS A 235 27.37 -9.18 -3.29
N GLN A 236 27.42 -8.86 -2.00
CA GLN A 236 28.57 -8.09 -1.51
C GLN A 236 29.79 -8.98 -1.68
N ASN A 237 30.66 -8.68 -2.66
CA ASN A 237 32.04 -9.09 -2.56
C ASN A 237 32.57 -8.46 -1.26
N LYS A 238 32.67 -9.30 -0.22
CA LYS A 238 33.11 -8.90 1.11
C LYS A 238 34.55 -8.40 1.02
N ILE A 239 34.74 -7.11 0.81
CA ILE A 239 35.89 -6.44 1.41
C ILE A 239 35.58 -6.43 2.91
N LYS A 240 36.08 -7.45 3.63
CA LYS A 240 36.03 -7.52 5.10
C LYS A 240 36.90 -6.41 5.66
N THR A 241 36.42 -5.17 5.67
CA THR A 241 36.86 -4.23 6.69
C THR A 241 36.11 -4.61 7.98
N LYS A 242 36.84 -4.86 9.06
CA LYS A 242 36.27 -5.07 10.40
C LYS A 242 35.61 -3.76 10.85
N HIS A 243 34.41 -3.47 10.35
CA HIS A 243 33.61 -2.36 10.87
C HIS A 243 33.00 -2.78 12.21
N VAL A 244 33.36 -2.06 13.28
CA VAL A 244 32.77 -2.27 14.61
C VAL A 244 31.36 -1.70 14.57
N LYS A 245 30.37 -2.58 14.59
CA LYS A 245 28.94 -2.19 14.57
C LYS A 245 28.64 -1.21 15.70
N THR A 246 28.08 -0.06 15.36
CA THR A 246 27.69 0.96 16.33
C THR A 246 26.54 0.46 17.23
N LYS A 247 26.36 1.07 18.41
CA LYS A 247 25.27 0.73 19.34
C LYS A 247 23.90 0.79 18.64
N ASN A 248 23.70 1.81 17.80
CA ASN A 248 22.47 2.00 17.02
C ASN A 248 22.23 0.86 16.02
N GLU A 249 23.28 0.35 15.36
CA GLU A 249 23.16 -0.78 14.44
C GLU A 249 22.84 -2.10 15.17
N ARG A 250 23.40 -2.32 16.36
CA ARG A 250 23.10 -3.49 17.19
C ARG A 250 21.65 -3.47 17.65
N THR A 251 21.19 -2.35 18.23
CA THR A 251 19.79 -2.17 18.64
C THR A 251 18.84 -2.29 17.45
N ALA A 252 19.20 -1.72 16.29
CA ALA A 252 18.43 -1.84 15.06
C ALA A 252 18.25 -3.30 14.60
N ASN A 253 19.29 -4.13 14.74
CA ASN A 253 19.25 -5.55 14.36
C ASN A 253 18.40 -6.39 15.32
N THR A 254 18.44 -6.09 16.63
CA THR A 254 17.58 -6.73 17.63
C THR A 254 16.11 -6.39 17.41
N VAL A 255 15.80 -5.10 17.22
CA VAL A 255 14.45 -4.64 16.88
C VAL A 255 13.96 -5.29 15.58
N TYR A 256 14.82 -5.41 14.56
CA TYR A 256 14.49 -6.10 13.31
C TYR A 256 14.09 -7.56 13.53
N LYS A 257 14.88 -8.33 14.29
CA LYS A 257 14.56 -9.74 14.57
C LYS A 257 13.23 -9.85 15.32
N LEU A 258 13.00 -8.99 16.31
CA LEU A 258 11.76 -8.94 17.07
C LEU A 258 10.55 -8.56 16.19
N SER A 259 10.67 -7.55 15.33
CA SER A 259 9.61 -7.17 14.39
C SER A 259 9.29 -8.29 13.39
N MET A 260 10.30 -9.00 12.90
CA MET A 260 10.09 -10.14 12.00
C MET A 260 9.37 -11.29 12.69
N ILE A 261 9.73 -11.60 13.94
CA ILE A 261 9.02 -12.57 14.77
C ILE A 261 7.58 -12.09 15.02
N GLY A 262 7.38 -10.80 15.33
CA GLY A 262 6.05 -10.22 15.54
C GLY A 262 5.14 -10.30 14.31
N ILE A 263 5.65 -10.00 13.12
CA ILE A 263 4.89 -10.14 11.87
C ILE A 263 4.50 -11.60 11.63
N ILE A 264 5.44 -12.54 11.81
CA ILE A 264 5.17 -13.97 11.67
C ILE A 264 4.12 -14.42 12.69
N ALA A 265 4.22 -13.97 13.94
CA ALA A 265 3.26 -14.28 14.99
C ALA A 265 1.86 -13.75 14.65
N ILE A 266 1.74 -12.51 14.16
CA ILE A 266 0.45 -11.94 13.72
C ILE A 266 -0.14 -12.75 12.56
N ILE A 267 0.68 -13.16 11.59
CA ILE A 267 0.22 -13.99 10.46
C ILE A 267 -0.27 -15.36 10.95
N ILE A 268 0.48 -16.01 11.86
CA ILE A 268 0.08 -17.31 12.41
C ILE A 268 -1.19 -17.17 13.23
N VAL A 269 -1.28 -16.20 14.14
CA VAL A 269 -2.47 -15.98 14.98
C VAL A 269 -3.68 -15.64 14.11
N GLY A 270 -3.51 -14.72 13.16
CA GLY A 270 -4.58 -14.33 12.22
C GLY A 270 -5.05 -15.50 11.36
N GLY A 271 -4.12 -16.30 10.82
CA GLY A 271 -4.45 -17.51 10.07
C GLY A 271 -5.17 -18.55 10.94
N SER A 272 -4.74 -18.72 12.18
CA SER A 272 -5.36 -19.64 13.14
C SER A 272 -6.79 -19.19 13.48
N MET A 273 -6.98 -17.90 13.78
CA MET A 273 -8.30 -17.32 14.02
C MET A 273 -9.23 -17.45 12.82
N ALA A 274 -8.72 -17.25 11.60
CA ALA A 274 -9.51 -17.44 10.38
C ALA A 274 -9.98 -18.89 10.21
N VAL A 275 -9.11 -19.88 10.47
CA VAL A 275 -9.48 -21.30 10.39
C VAL A 275 -10.50 -21.67 11.46
N ILE A 276 -10.29 -21.21 12.69
CA ILE A 276 -11.21 -21.45 13.80
C ILE A 276 -12.58 -20.84 13.49
N GLY A 277 -12.62 -19.56 13.09
CA GLY A 277 -13.85 -18.86 12.74
C GLY A 277 -14.58 -19.51 11.55
N TYR A 278 -13.85 -19.92 10.51
CA TYR A 278 -14.45 -20.65 9.38
C TYR A 278 -15.09 -21.96 9.85
N ASN A 279 -14.41 -22.74 10.69
CA ASN A 279 -14.93 -24.02 11.19
C ASN A 279 -16.15 -23.86 12.11
N SER A 280 -16.22 -22.78 12.90
CA SER A 280 -17.33 -22.57 13.85
C SER A 280 -18.55 -21.90 13.23
N GLU A 281 -18.37 -21.00 12.26
CA GLU A 281 -19.45 -20.15 11.75
C GLU A 281 -19.88 -20.51 10.33
N ILE A 282 -18.95 -20.81 9.43
CA ILE A 282 -19.23 -20.92 7.98
C ILE A 282 -19.35 -22.39 7.55
N TYR A 283 -18.43 -23.24 8.00
CA TYR A 283 -18.37 -24.65 7.59
C TYR A 283 -19.66 -25.45 7.90
N PRO A 284 -20.32 -25.26 9.06
CA PRO A 284 -21.61 -25.91 9.31
C PRO A 284 -22.70 -25.46 8.33
N LEU A 285 -22.71 -24.19 7.91
CA LEU A 285 -23.68 -23.69 6.93
C LEU A 285 -23.49 -24.31 5.54
N ASP A 286 -22.24 -24.50 5.12
CA ASP A 286 -21.92 -25.16 3.84
C ASP A 286 -22.31 -26.65 3.86
N ARG A 287 -22.08 -27.34 4.97
CA ARG A 287 -22.52 -28.74 5.15
C ARG A 287 -24.04 -28.86 5.18
N ILE A 288 -24.75 -27.96 5.87
CA ILE A 288 -26.22 -27.89 5.84
C ILE A 288 -26.72 -27.76 4.40
N ARG A 289 -26.13 -26.87 3.58
CA ARG A 289 -26.47 -26.76 2.15
C ARG A 289 -26.28 -28.07 1.40
N GLY A 290 -25.13 -28.73 1.56
CA GLY A 290 -24.86 -30.01 0.90
C GLY A 290 -25.83 -31.12 1.32
N HIS A 291 -26.22 -31.17 2.59
CA HIS A 291 -27.25 -32.10 3.07
C HIS A 291 -28.64 -31.75 2.54
N LEU A 292 -28.96 -30.46 2.34
CA LEU A 292 -30.20 -30.02 1.70
C LEU A 292 -30.30 -30.52 0.25
N ASP A 293 -29.21 -30.42 -0.51
CA ASP A 293 -29.13 -30.97 -1.88
C ASP A 293 -29.31 -32.49 -1.89
N GLY A 294 -28.79 -33.18 -0.86
CA GLY A 294 -29.00 -34.61 -0.64
C GLY A 294 -30.47 -34.98 -0.39
N VAL A 295 -31.21 -34.14 0.35
CA VAL A 295 -32.66 -34.31 0.56
C VAL A 295 -33.43 -34.12 -0.74
N VAL A 296 -33.06 -33.13 -1.55
CA VAL A 296 -33.74 -32.83 -2.83
C VAL A 296 -33.50 -33.91 -3.88
N SER A 297 -32.32 -34.55 -3.86
CA SER A 297 -31.91 -35.53 -4.88
C SER A 297 -32.27 -36.98 -4.55
N SER A 298 -32.60 -37.29 -3.30
CA SER A 298 -32.92 -38.66 -2.87
C SER A 298 -34.43 -38.88 -2.73
N SER A 299 -34.89 -40.05 -3.17
CA SER A 299 -36.29 -40.49 -3.02
C SER A 299 -36.47 -41.48 -1.85
N ASP A 300 -35.38 -41.88 -1.19
CA ASP A 300 -35.40 -42.86 -0.10
C ASP A 300 -35.70 -42.16 1.25
N PRO A 301 -36.80 -42.52 1.94
CA PRO A 301 -37.18 -41.90 3.21
C PRO A 301 -36.14 -42.03 4.31
N THR A 302 -35.34 -43.11 4.31
CA THR A 302 -34.31 -43.34 5.34
C THR A 302 -33.11 -42.42 5.15
N VAL A 303 -32.71 -42.20 3.89
CA VAL A 303 -31.63 -41.29 3.51
C VAL A 303 -32.04 -39.83 3.78
N ILE A 304 -33.27 -39.45 3.44
CA ILE A 304 -33.82 -38.12 3.74
C ILE A 304 -33.81 -37.87 5.26
N ARG A 305 -34.27 -38.84 6.06
CA ARG A 305 -34.28 -38.70 7.53
C ARG A 305 -32.87 -38.49 8.10
N ASN A 306 -31.87 -39.21 7.61
CA ASN A 306 -30.48 -39.06 8.06
C ASN A 306 -29.93 -37.67 7.72
N HIS A 307 -30.23 -37.15 6.53
CA HIS A 307 -29.86 -35.77 6.18
C HIS A 307 -30.52 -34.73 7.08
N LEU A 308 -31.82 -34.86 7.37
CA LEU A 308 -32.54 -33.93 8.26
C LEU A 308 -32.00 -33.93 9.70
N LEU A 309 -31.68 -35.11 10.25
CA LEU A 309 -31.06 -35.21 11.58
C LEU A 309 -29.68 -34.53 11.63
N THR A 310 -28.90 -34.67 10.55
CA THR A 310 -27.57 -34.05 10.46
C THR A 310 -27.68 -32.54 10.34
N ILE A 311 -28.62 -32.04 9.52
CA ILE A 311 -28.92 -30.61 9.41
C ILE A 311 -29.32 -30.02 10.76
N GLN A 312 -30.19 -30.71 11.51
CA GLN A 312 -30.64 -30.23 12.82
C GLN A 312 -29.48 -30.10 13.81
N ALA A 313 -28.61 -31.11 13.90
CA ALA A 313 -27.45 -31.08 14.79
C ALA A 313 -26.44 -29.97 14.43
N GLU A 314 -26.29 -29.65 13.14
CA GLU A 314 -25.43 -28.56 12.69
C GLU A 314 -26.06 -27.18 12.90
N LEU A 315 -27.37 -27.07 12.72
CA LEU A 315 -28.12 -25.83 12.93
C LEU A 315 -28.06 -25.43 14.41
N ASP A 316 -28.23 -26.39 15.32
CA ASP A 316 -28.11 -26.16 16.77
C ASP A 316 -26.75 -25.54 17.14
N MET A 317 -25.67 -26.02 16.51
CA MET A 317 -24.32 -25.50 16.72
C MET A 317 -24.17 -24.04 16.26
N VAL A 318 -24.75 -23.69 15.11
CA VAL A 318 -24.73 -22.31 14.57
C VAL A 318 -25.59 -21.37 15.42
N MET A 319 -26.76 -21.84 15.85
CA MET A 319 -27.72 -21.05 16.63
C MET A 319 -27.14 -20.60 17.98
N THR A 320 -26.25 -21.38 18.61
CA THR A 320 -25.54 -20.98 19.83
C THR A 320 -24.62 -19.76 19.66
N ASN A 321 -24.15 -19.49 18.44
CA ASN A 321 -23.19 -18.43 18.15
C ASN A 321 -23.84 -17.16 17.60
N LEU A 322 -25.15 -17.18 17.32
CA LEU A 322 -25.88 -15.99 16.90
C LEU A 322 -26.13 -15.08 18.12
N PRO A 323 -25.88 -13.77 18.02
CA PRO A 323 -26.29 -12.84 19.07
C PRO A 323 -27.81 -12.94 19.26
N GLU A 324 -28.28 -12.95 20.51
CA GLU A 324 -29.71 -12.81 20.80
C GLU A 324 -30.21 -11.58 20.06
N THR A 325 -31.15 -11.79 19.14
CA THR A 325 -31.81 -10.71 18.42
C THR A 325 -32.53 -9.86 19.47
N THR A 326 -31.99 -8.70 19.81
CA THR A 326 -32.78 -7.64 20.42
C THR A 326 -33.75 -7.17 19.33
N ASP A 327 -35.02 -7.53 19.52
CA ASP A 327 -36.17 -7.19 18.68
C ASP A 327 -36.13 -5.78 18.04
#